data_AF-A0A831X6I1-F1
#
_entry.id   AF-A0A831X6I1-F1
#
_cell.length_a   1.000
_cell.length_b   1.000
_cell.length_c   1.000
_cell.angle_alpha   90.00
_cell.angle_beta   90.00
_cell.angle_gamma   90.00
#
_symmetry.space_group_name_H-M   'P 1'
#
loop_
_entity.id
_entity.type
_entity.pdbx_description
1 polymer ?
#
loop_
_entity_poly.entity_id
_entity_poly.type
_entity_poly.pdbx_seq_one_letter_code
_entity_poly.pdbx_strand_id
1 'polypeptide(L)'
;MVGRSRTMWAFRLTCPMCGAQSFIAAVVGDQPSDDEVSISRPEPAHDDNTPITEDDVVAMRRFLENFNGDFKSLFSRGSRGSV
;
A
#
# COMPACT_ATOMS: atom_id res chain seq x y z
N MET A 1 -19.08 9.70 5.70
CA MET A 1 -19.50 8.59 6.57
C MET A 1 -18.35 7.62 6.64
N VAL A 2 -17.91 7.31 7.85
CA VAL A 2 -16.97 6.23 8.13
C VAL A 2 -17.81 5.04 8.56
N GLY A 3 -17.80 3.97 7.78
CA GLY A 3 -18.40 2.70 8.18
C GLY A 3 -17.30 1.85 8.79
N ARG A 4 -17.44 1.45 10.05
CA ARG A 4 -16.50 0.52 10.69
C ARG A 4 -17.25 -0.72 11.12
N SER A 5 -16.90 -1.87 10.54
CA SER A 5 -17.21 -3.19 11.09
C SER A 5 -15.94 -3.76 11.75
N ARG A 6 -16.05 -4.93 12.41
CA ARG A 6 -14.88 -5.57 13.05
C ARG A 6 -13.78 -5.94 12.06
N THR A 7 -14.16 -6.23 10.82
CA THR A 7 -13.26 -6.77 9.79
C THR A 7 -13.13 -5.90 8.55
N MET A 8 -13.75 -4.72 8.54
CA MET A 8 -13.74 -3.85 7.36
C MET A 8 -13.91 -2.39 7.75
N TRP A 9 -13.07 -1.55 7.18
CA TRP A 9 -13.17 -0.10 7.31
C TRP A 9 -13.49 0.50 5.96
N ALA A 10 -14.49 1.38 5.92
CA ALA A 10 -14.87 2.10 4.71
C ALA A 10 -14.84 3.60 4.97
N PHE A 11 -14.11 4.34 4.11
CA PHE A 11 -14.00 5.78 4.18
C PHE A 11 -14.23 6.42 2.81
N ARG A 12 -14.91 7.56 2.82
CA ARG A 12 -15.08 8.41 1.64
C ARG A 12 -14.15 9.60 1.77
N LEU A 13 -13.22 9.73 0.84
CA LEU A 13 -12.36 10.89 0.69
C LEU A 13 -13.01 11.85 -0.29
N THR A 14 -12.90 13.15 -0.02
CA THR A 14 -13.33 14.19 -0.94
C THR A 14 -12.20 15.20 -1.05
N CYS A 15 -11.70 15.40 -2.27
CA CYS A 15 -10.67 16.40 -2.52
C CYS A 15 -11.30 17.79 -2.39
N PRO A 16 -10.81 18.66 -1.50
CA PRO A 16 -11.39 19.99 -1.30
C PRO A 16 -11.15 20.93 -2.50
N MET A 17 -10.20 20.61 -3.39
CA MET A 17 -9.84 21.48 -4.51
C MET A 17 -10.63 21.20 -5.79
N CYS A 18 -10.91 19.94 -6.10
CA CYS A 18 -11.62 19.55 -7.33
C CYS A 18 -12.95 18.84 -7.07
N GLY A 19 -13.31 18.59 -5.81
CA GLY A 19 -14.55 17.91 -5.43
C GLY A 19 -14.58 16.41 -5.79
N ALA A 20 -13.50 15.86 -6.34
CA ALA A 20 -13.41 14.44 -6.65
C ALA A 20 -13.62 13.60 -5.40
N GLN A 21 -14.40 12.52 -5.55
CA GLN A 21 -14.77 11.64 -4.46
C GLN A 21 -14.17 10.26 -4.71
N SER A 22 -13.56 9.70 -3.68
CA SER A 22 -13.02 8.33 -3.74
C SER A 22 -13.56 7.54 -2.56
N PHE A 23 -13.88 6.28 -2.80
CA PHE A 23 -14.36 5.36 -1.79
C PHE A 23 -13.28 4.30 -1.54
N ILE A 24 -12.82 4.20 -0.30
CA ILE A 24 -11.81 3.25 0.11
C ILE A 24 -12.47 2.26 1.06
N ALA A 25 -12.33 0.98 0.73
CA ALA A 25 -12.75 -0.15 1.55
C ALA A 25 -11.51 -0.98 1.86
N ALA A 26 -11.15 -1.08 3.13
CA ALA A 26 -10.05 -1.91 3.61
C ALA A 26 -10.63 -3.05 4.45
N VAL A 27 -10.22 -4.28 4.16
CA VAL A 27 -10.52 -5.44 5.01
C VAL A 27 -9.44 -5.49 6.09
N VAL A 28 -9.84 -5.48 7.36
CA VAL A 28 -8.97 -5.48 8.53
C VAL A 28 -9.21 -6.78 9.28
N GLY A 29 -8.46 -7.82 8.96
CA GLY A 29 -8.55 -9.12 9.62
C GLY A 29 -7.28 -9.92 9.35
N ASP A 30 -6.99 -10.88 10.23
CA ASP A 30 -5.94 -11.86 10.01
C ASP A 30 -6.36 -12.71 8.80
N GLN A 31 -5.66 -12.57 7.67
CA GLN A 31 -5.92 -13.45 6.54
C GLN A 31 -5.42 -14.85 6.92
N PRO A 32 -6.22 -15.92 6.78
CA PRO A 32 -5.62 -17.24 6.66
C PRO A 32 -4.73 -17.18 5.42
N SER A 33 -3.44 -17.45 5.63
CA SER A 33 -2.47 -17.69 4.59
C SER A 33 -3.00 -18.80 3.68
N ASP A 34 -3.53 -18.44 2.52
CA ASP A 34 -3.79 -19.38 1.43
C ASP A 34 -3.66 -18.60 0.12
N ASP A 35 -2.44 -18.72 -0.41
CA ASP A 35 -2.08 -18.97 -1.80
C ASP A 35 -2.68 -18.11 -2.94
N GLU A 36 -1.75 -17.66 -3.79
CA GLU A 36 -1.95 -17.34 -5.21
C GLU A 36 -2.55 -15.97 -5.57
N VAL A 37 -1.78 -14.91 -5.30
CA VAL A 37 -1.57 -13.89 -6.33
C VAL A 37 -0.10 -13.89 -6.71
N SER A 38 0.27 -14.83 -7.59
CA SER A 38 1.58 -14.91 -8.24
C SER A 38 1.82 -13.66 -9.10
N ILE A 39 2.32 -12.59 -8.49
CA ILE A 39 3.15 -11.58 -9.18
C ILE A 39 4.59 -12.01 -8.92
N SER A 40 5.06 -12.95 -9.75
CA SER A 40 6.45 -13.41 -9.72
C SER A 40 7.39 -12.26 -10.05
N ARG A 41 8.01 -11.68 -9.01
CA ARG A 41 9.37 -11.16 -9.08
C ARG A 41 10.14 -11.83 -7.93
N PRO A 42 11.34 -12.40 -8.16
CA PRO A 42 12.16 -12.89 -7.08
C PRO A 42 12.70 -11.66 -6.34
N GLU A 43 11.90 -11.11 -5.43
CA GLU A 43 12.41 -10.28 -4.35
C GLU A 43 13.28 -11.20 -3.48
N PRO A 44 14.46 -10.76 -3.00
CA PRO A 44 15.23 -11.57 -2.06
C PRO A 44 14.31 -11.90 -0.90
N ALA A 45 14.19 -13.19 -0.55
CA ALA A 45 13.29 -13.71 0.48
C ALA A 45 13.32 -12.79 1.71
N HIS A 46 12.37 -11.85 1.74
CA HIS A 46 12.21 -10.97 2.86
C HIS A 46 11.43 -11.82 3.83
N ASP A 47 12.09 -12.23 4.90
CA ASP A 47 11.42 -12.96 5.97
C ASP A 47 10.30 -12.04 6.48
N ASP A 48 9.05 -12.38 6.15
CA ASP A 48 7.84 -11.61 6.49
C ASP A 48 7.69 -11.42 8.01
N ASN A 49 8.53 -12.11 8.81
CA ASN A 49 8.63 -11.99 10.26
C ASN A 49 9.70 -11.00 10.75
N THR A 50 10.41 -10.29 9.87
CA THR A 50 11.40 -9.30 10.30
C THR A 50 10.69 -8.14 10.99
N PRO A 51 10.96 -7.88 12.29
CA PRO A 51 10.31 -6.78 12.98
C PRO A 51 10.68 -5.43 12.36
N ILE A 52 9.70 -4.54 12.22
CA ILE A 52 9.94 -3.17 11.76
C ILE A 52 10.88 -2.48 12.75
N THR A 53 11.98 -1.95 12.24
CA THR A 53 13.00 -1.24 13.02
C THR A 53 12.77 0.28 12.99
N GLU A 54 13.49 1.00 13.84
CA GLU A 54 13.48 2.48 13.83
C GLU A 54 13.97 3.04 12.48
N ASP A 55 14.99 2.40 11.90
CA ASP A 55 15.57 2.83 10.63
C ASP A 55 14.56 2.74 9.49
N ASP A 56 13.69 1.71 9.49
CA ASP A 56 12.62 1.56 8.50
C ASP A 56 11.63 2.73 8.57
N VAL A 57 11.28 3.18 9.78
CA VAL A 57 10.38 4.31 10.00
C VAL A 57 11.02 5.62 9.54
N VAL A 58 12.30 5.83 9.85
CA VAL A 58 13.06 7.01 9.41
C VAL A 58 13.18 7.02 7.88
N ALA A 59 13.45 5.88 7.27
CA ALA A 59 13.54 5.72 5.82
C ALA A 59 12.20 6.04 5.14
N MET A 60 11.09 5.47 5.65
CA MET A 60 9.75 5.71 5.13
C MET A 60 9.37 7.19 5.24
N ARG A 61 9.68 7.83 6.36
CA ARG A 61 9.42 9.27 6.55
C ARG A 61 10.16 10.11 5.50
N ARG A 62 11.47 9.90 5.32
CA ARG A 62 12.29 10.66 4.35
C ARG A 62 11.79 10.49 2.92
N PHE A 63 11.30 9.29 2.60
CA PHE A 63 10.66 9.01 1.32
C PHE A 63 9.37 9.83 1.15
N LEU A 64 8.49 9.80 2.14
CA LEU A 64 7.20 10.50 2.11
C LEU A 64 7.33 12.02 2.04
N GLU A 65 8.39 12.60 2.59
CA GLU A 65 8.67 14.04 2.51
C GLU A 65 8.84 14.54 1.06
N ASN A 66 9.32 13.69 0.16
CA ASN A 66 9.60 14.04 -1.24
C ASN A 66 8.66 13.33 -2.23
N PHE A 67 7.77 12.46 -1.74
CA PHE A 67 6.90 11.69 -2.60
C PHE A 67 5.71 12.53 -3.07
N ASN A 68 5.51 12.59 -4.39
CA ASN A 68 4.48 13.41 -5.03
C ASN A 68 3.08 12.75 -5.04
N GLY A 69 2.90 11.61 -4.39
CA GLY A 69 1.63 10.87 -4.35
C GLY A 69 1.32 10.08 -5.63
N ASP A 70 2.22 10.03 -6.62
CA ASP A 70 2.02 9.27 -7.85
C ASP A 70 2.41 7.79 -7.66
N PHE A 71 1.46 7.01 -7.15
CA PHE A 71 1.61 5.57 -6.99
C PHE A 71 1.74 4.84 -8.34
N LYS A 72 1.17 5.39 -9.42
CA LYS A 72 1.31 4.78 -10.74
C LYS A 72 2.77 4.80 -11.15
N SER A 73 3.46 5.93 -11.06
CA SER A 73 4.90 6.01 -11.36
C SER A 73 5.76 5.18 -10.41
N LEU A 74 5.40 5.15 -9.12
CA LEU A 74 6.07 4.34 -8.10
C LEU A 74 6.09 2.85 -8.46
N PHE A 75 4.95 2.29 -8.87
CA PHE A 75 4.82 0.87 -9.20
C PHE A 75 5.07 0.56 -10.69
N SER A 76 4.99 1.54 -11.60
CA SER A 76 5.25 1.34 -13.04
C SER A 76 6.73 1.10 -13.35
N ARG A 77 7.65 1.47 -12.44
CA ARG A 77 9.08 1.16 -12.58
C ARG A 77 9.42 -0.33 -12.46
N GLY A 78 8.45 -1.18 -12.09
CA GLY A 78 8.58 -2.64 -12.17
C GLY A 78 8.31 -3.24 -13.56
N SER A 79 7.78 -2.48 -14.52
CA SER A 79 7.30 -2.99 -15.82
C SER A 79 8.19 -2.65 -17.02
N ARG A 80 9.35 -2.02 -16.80
CA ARG A 80 10.31 -1.69 -17.88
C ARG A 80 11.60 -2.49 -17.73
N GLY A 81 11.52 -3.76 -18.14
CA GLY A 81 12.64 -4.59 -18.54
C GLY A 81 12.21 -5.41 -19.75
N SER A 82 12.50 -4.88 -20.95
CA SER A 82 12.35 -5.55 -22.24
C SER A 82 13.76 -5.94 -22.72
N VAL A 83 13.85 -7.11 -23.35
CA VAL A 83 15.01 -7.86 -23.87
C VAL A 83 15.78 -8.67 -22.85
#